data_AF-A0A2H9PLP9-F1
#
_entry.id   AF-A0A2H9PLP9-F1
#
_cell.length_a   1.000
_cell.length_b   1.000
_cell.length_c   1.000
_cell.angle_alpha   90.00
_cell.angle_beta   90.00
_cell.angle_gamma   90.00
#
_symmetry.space_group_name_H-M   'P 1'
#
loop_
_entity.id
_entity.type
_entity.pdbx_description
1 polymer ?
#
loop_
_entity_poly.entity_id
_entity_poly.type
_entity_poly.pdbx_seq_one_letter_code
_entity_poly.pdbx_strand_id
1 'polypeptide(L)'
;YLLPSLAPGTYVYTAEPYDTLGNAGQSALSVFTIDPTLPAITLDIPPGLVIRSSNYTVHGRIEGAQALQNLGIMSIGGFFQEVLPAADFTANIWLVEGDNEVYAVGSTPEGRIVRSDIHHITSRIIGPRVTAMDIGDVHMNLTWVIYALASGTVTTPEPLFVTTFNQPFVTFSSTLADENLTLLGMHVPAGAIPSNITATQLANQPLRNGKYTYCISATDSLGNTGDQTCIDFWVEIGPPRIALLSPHLGVSPNATFNIIVETDRQAACRYNLNTNMTYDLMVYNMTAVGGNMHGVMGTGFTGQLYVSCRDRYNYTTNGARFDIIYDTESPVIQEAYARPALVARPTDDQLQTTLVVRTSEPTVCRYSATTEDFLRMNDTFAGQDYDSASTFALASEQVMRGLQNLRHYD
;
A
#
# COMPACT_ATOMS: atom_id res chain seq x y z
N TYR A 1 -2.07 -67.15 39.76
CA TYR A 1 -3.51 -67.26 39.47
C TYR A 1 -4.02 -65.84 39.33
N LEU A 2 -4.46 -65.41 38.14
CA LEU A 2 -5.12 -64.11 37.97
C LEU A 2 -6.59 -64.32 38.33
N LEU A 3 -7.12 -63.54 39.27
CA LEU A 3 -8.55 -63.54 39.57
C LEU A 3 -9.33 -63.07 38.33
N PRO A 4 -10.54 -63.57 38.07
CA PRO A 4 -11.44 -62.96 37.08
C PRO A 4 -11.71 -61.50 37.45
N SER A 5 -11.96 -60.65 36.45
CA SER A 5 -12.22 -59.22 36.67
C SER A 5 -13.39 -59.01 37.64
N LEU A 6 -13.11 -58.46 38.81
CA LEU A 6 -14.13 -58.11 39.80
C LEU A 6 -14.86 -56.84 39.34
N ALA A 7 -16.18 -56.83 39.48
CA ALA A 7 -17.01 -55.66 39.20
C ALA A 7 -16.82 -54.56 40.26
N PRO A 8 -17.31 -53.34 40.04
CA PRO A 8 -17.36 -52.33 41.09
C PRO A 8 -18.17 -52.81 42.30
N GLY A 9 -17.67 -52.57 43.51
CA GLY A 9 -18.31 -52.99 44.75
C GLY A 9 -17.36 -53.22 45.91
N THR A 10 -17.92 -53.43 47.10
CA THR A 10 -17.18 -53.78 48.31
C THR A 10 -17.06 -55.29 48.41
N TYR A 11 -15.84 -55.77 48.52
CA TYR A 11 -15.48 -57.18 48.65
C TYR A 11 -14.90 -57.45 50.03
N VAL A 12 -15.24 -58.61 50.57
CA VAL A 12 -14.64 -59.16 51.79
C VAL A 12 -13.93 -60.43 51.38
N TYR A 13 -12.66 -60.59 51.76
CA TYR A 13 -11.92 -61.81 51.55
C TYR A 13 -11.42 -62.39 52.87
N THR A 14 -11.42 -63.72 52.93
CA THR A 14 -10.81 -64.54 53.97
C THR A 14 -9.90 -65.57 53.31
N ALA A 15 -8.88 -66.03 54.03
CA ALA A 15 -7.97 -67.08 53.59
C ALA A 15 -8.00 -68.21 54.62
N GLU A 16 -8.10 -69.44 54.14
CA GLU A 16 -8.09 -70.65 54.98
C GLU A 16 -6.85 -71.48 54.66
N PRO A 17 -5.77 -71.37 55.45
CA PRO A 17 -4.59 -72.20 55.28
C PRO A 17 -4.80 -73.61 55.87
N TYR A 18 -4.19 -74.61 55.25
CA TYR A 18 -4.05 -75.97 55.79
C TYR A 18 -2.57 -76.27 56.02
N ASP A 19 -2.22 -76.88 57.16
CA ASP A 19 -0.86 -77.39 57.38
C ASP A 19 -0.64 -78.77 56.72
N THR A 20 0.59 -79.29 56.77
CA THR A 20 0.96 -80.58 56.15
C THR A 20 0.28 -81.80 56.78
N LEU A 21 -0.37 -81.63 57.93
CA LEU A 21 -1.13 -82.66 58.65
C LEU A 21 -2.65 -82.49 58.46
N GLY A 22 -3.09 -81.48 57.72
CA GLY A 22 -4.49 -81.22 57.37
C GLY A 22 -5.25 -80.34 58.37
N ASN A 23 -4.59 -79.69 59.33
CA ASN A 23 -5.26 -78.77 60.24
C ASN A 23 -5.59 -77.45 59.51
N ALA A 24 -6.85 -77.01 59.58
CA ALA A 24 -7.31 -75.78 58.96
C ALA A 24 -7.24 -74.59 59.94
N GLY A 25 -6.76 -73.44 59.45
CA GLY A 25 -6.90 -72.13 60.11
C GLY A 25 -7.81 -71.20 59.29
N GLN A 26 -8.15 -70.03 59.85
CA GLN A 26 -8.89 -68.98 59.13
C GLN A 26 -8.26 -67.62 59.40
N SER A 27 -8.06 -66.81 58.36
CA SER A 27 -7.57 -65.45 58.50
C SER A 27 -8.63 -64.53 59.12
N ALA A 28 -8.22 -63.35 59.59
CA ALA A 28 -9.15 -62.27 59.85
C ALA A 28 -9.86 -61.82 58.55
N LEU A 29 -11.05 -61.25 58.69
CA LEU A 29 -11.77 -60.62 57.58
C LEU A 29 -11.00 -59.41 57.09
N SER A 30 -10.76 -59.33 55.78
CA SER A 30 -10.20 -58.14 55.13
C SER A 30 -11.19 -57.61 54.09
N VAL A 31 -11.42 -56.30 54.11
CA VAL A 31 -12.37 -55.62 53.23
C VAL A 31 -11.61 -54.75 52.24
N PHE A 32 -12.02 -54.74 50.98
CA PHE A 32 -11.53 -53.81 49.97
C PHE A 32 -12.67 -53.40 49.03
N THR A 33 -12.57 -52.22 48.41
CA THR A 33 -13.60 -51.71 47.49
C THR A 33 -12.99 -51.47 46.12
N ILE A 34 -13.72 -51.85 45.08
CA ILE A 34 -13.41 -51.48 43.70
C ILE A 34 -14.39 -50.39 43.31
N ASP A 35 -13.89 -49.17 43.17
CA ASP A 35 -14.66 -48.02 42.69
C ASP A 35 -13.95 -47.40 41.48
N PRO A 36 -14.47 -47.60 40.25
CA PRO A 36 -13.88 -47.00 39.06
C PRO A 36 -14.30 -45.54 38.87
N THR A 37 -15.25 -45.02 39.66
CA THR A 37 -15.72 -43.64 39.49
C THR A 37 -14.57 -42.66 39.75
N LEU A 38 -14.55 -41.58 38.97
CA LEU A 38 -13.62 -40.48 39.15
C LEU A 38 -14.42 -39.24 39.53
N PRO A 39 -13.84 -38.33 40.31
CA PRO A 39 -14.42 -37.01 40.44
C PRO A 39 -14.43 -36.32 39.08
N ALA A 40 -15.39 -35.44 38.86
CA ALA A 40 -15.49 -34.58 37.70
C ALA A 40 -15.09 -33.15 38.10
N ILE A 41 -14.38 -32.45 37.20
CA ILE A 41 -14.02 -31.04 37.39
C ILE A 41 -14.73 -30.21 36.33
N THR A 42 -15.46 -29.19 36.74
CA THR A 42 -16.09 -28.22 35.84
C THR A 42 -15.54 -26.83 36.09
N LEU A 43 -15.35 -26.05 35.02
CA LEU A 43 -14.93 -24.66 35.07
C LEU A 43 -16.09 -23.77 34.62
N ASP A 44 -16.30 -22.66 35.33
CA ASP A 44 -17.30 -21.66 34.99
C ASP A 44 -16.64 -20.59 34.11
N ILE A 45 -16.42 -20.92 32.84
CA ILE A 45 -15.87 -20.02 31.83
C ILE A 45 -16.91 -19.88 30.70
N PRO A 46 -17.44 -18.68 30.46
CA PRO A 46 -18.37 -18.46 29.35
C PRO A 46 -17.76 -18.85 28.00
N PRO A 47 -18.50 -19.53 27.12
CA PRO A 47 -18.01 -19.85 25.79
C PRO A 47 -17.77 -18.58 24.97
N GLY A 48 -16.60 -18.48 24.33
CA GLY A 48 -16.23 -17.32 23.50
C GLY A 48 -15.86 -16.07 24.31
N LEU A 49 -15.44 -16.23 25.56
CA LEU A 49 -15.02 -15.11 26.40
C LEU A 49 -13.82 -14.36 25.80
N VAL A 50 -13.97 -13.04 25.62
CA VAL A 50 -12.90 -12.12 25.22
C VAL A 50 -12.68 -11.09 26.32
N ILE A 51 -11.44 -10.91 26.77
CA ILE A 51 -11.11 -9.97 27.85
C ILE A 51 -9.95 -9.04 27.49
N ARG A 52 -9.90 -7.90 28.19
CA ARG A 52 -8.83 -6.90 28.10
C ARG A 52 -7.87 -7.00 29.29
N SER A 53 -7.38 -8.19 29.57
CA SER A 53 -6.50 -8.45 30.71
C SER A 53 -5.62 -9.67 30.46
N SER A 54 -4.39 -9.64 30.94
CA SER A 54 -3.51 -10.82 31.01
C SER A 54 -3.79 -11.68 32.23
N ASN A 55 -4.73 -11.29 33.10
CA ASN A 55 -5.16 -12.04 34.27
C ASN A 55 -6.65 -12.33 34.21
N TYR A 56 -7.03 -13.55 34.54
CA TYR A 56 -8.42 -13.99 34.66
C TYR A 56 -8.62 -14.83 35.92
N THR A 57 -9.73 -14.61 36.60
CA THR A 57 -10.12 -15.39 37.77
C THR A 57 -11.07 -16.50 37.33
N VAL A 58 -10.59 -17.74 37.37
CA VAL A 58 -11.37 -18.95 37.06
C VAL A 58 -12.09 -19.40 38.32
N HIS A 59 -13.38 -19.66 38.20
CA HIS A 59 -14.18 -20.37 39.19
C HIS A 59 -14.44 -21.79 38.69
N GLY A 60 -14.45 -22.77 39.60
CA GLY A 60 -14.70 -24.16 39.23
C GLY A 60 -15.24 -25.00 40.37
N ARG A 61 -15.74 -26.18 40.03
CA ARG A 61 -16.39 -27.13 40.95
C ARG A 61 -15.85 -28.54 40.75
N ILE A 62 -15.75 -29.28 41.86
CA ILE A 62 -15.42 -30.70 41.87
C ILE A 62 -16.66 -31.50 42.29
N GLU A 63 -17.09 -32.45 41.47
CA GLU A 63 -18.20 -33.36 41.78
C GLU A 63 -17.71 -34.80 41.97
N GLY A 64 -18.24 -35.53 42.96
CA GLY A 64 -17.89 -36.94 43.20
C GLY A 64 -17.03 -37.19 44.44
N ALA A 65 -17.22 -38.36 45.07
CA ALA A 65 -16.59 -38.70 46.35
C ALA A 65 -15.16 -39.24 46.16
N GLN A 66 -14.20 -38.39 46.56
CA GLN A 66 -12.79 -38.57 46.96
C GLN A 66 -12.13 -37.27 46.51
N ALA A 67 -12.02 -36.30 47.42
CA ALA A 67 -11.47 -34.98 47.10
C ALA A 67 -10.05 -35.16 46.54
N LEU A 68 -9.80 -34.53 45.40
CA LEU A 68 -8.50 -34.57 44.73
C LEU A 68 -7.38 -34.25 45.74
N GLN A 69 -6.26 -34.94 45.65
CA GLN A 69 -5.09 -34.64 46.46
C GLN A 69 -4.39 -33.36 45.97
N ASN A 70 -4.35 -33.18 44.66
CA ASN A 70 -3.77 -32.02 44.00
C ASN A 70 -4.74 -31.50 42.94
N LEU A 71 -4.75 -30.19 42.75
CA LEU A 71 -5.49 -29.51 41.71
C LEU A 71 -4.62 -28.36 41.18
N GLY A 72 -4.64 -28.18 39.86
CA GLY A 72 -4.11 -26.97 39.27
C GLY A 72 -4.79 -26.64 37.95
N ILE A 73 -4.68 -25.37 37.58
CA ILE A 73 -5.21 -24.84 36.33
C ILE A 73 -4.04 -24.62 35.38
N MET A 74 -4.18 -25.14 34.17
CA MET A 74 -3.22 -24.94 33.09
C MET A 74 -3.78 -23.92 32.10
N SER A 75 -2.95 -22.96 31.70
CA SER A 75 -3.19 -22.07 30.56
C SER A 75 -2.07 -22.20 29.50
N ILE A 76 -2.40 -22.02 28.22
CA ILE A 76 -1.39 -21.97 27.15
C ILE A 76 -0.38 -20.85 27.44
N GLY A 77 0.91 -21.18 27.34
CA GLY A 77 2.03 -20.41 27.88
C GLY A 77 2.85 -21.18 28.92
N GLY A 78 2.36 -22.36 29.35
CA GLY A 78 3.05 -23.24 30.30
C GLY A 78 2.90 -22.82 31.76
N PHE A 79 1.99 -21.88 32.04
CA PHE A 79 1.69 -21.46 33.40
C PHE A 79 0.78 -22.48 34.06
N PHE A 80 1.24 -23.00 35.19
CA PHE A 80 0.48 -23.89 36.05
C PHE A 80 0.21 -23.15 37.36
N GLN A 81 -1.06 -22.97 37.69
CA GLN A 81 -1.49 -22.39 38.94
C GLN A 81 -1.98 -23.50 39.86
N GLU A 82 -1.24 -23.77 40.94
CA GLU A 82 -1.69 -24.68 41.99
C GLU A 82 -2.88 -24.08 42.74
N VAL A 83 -3.85 -24.95 43.05
CA VAL A 83 -5.09 -24.61 43.74
C VAL A 83 -5.32 -25.64 44.83
N LEU A 84 -5.66 -25.18 46.03
CA LEU A 84 -6.06 -26.10 47.10
C LEU A 84 -7.37 -26.79 46.70
N PRO A 85 -7.43 -28.13 46.68
CA PRO A 85 -8.66 -28.85 46.33
C PRO A 85 -9.80 -28.52 47.29
N ALA A 86 -10.89 -28.00 46.75
CA ALA A 86 -12.13 -27.70 47.47
C ALA A 86 -13.33 -27.94 46.54
N ALA A 87 -14.51 -28.19 47.13
CA ALA A 87 -15.73 -28.47 46.35
C ALA A 87 -16.05 -27.36 45.33
N ASP A 88 -15.86 -26.11 45.75
CA ASP A 88 -15.77 -24.95 44.87
C ASP A 88 -14.39 -24.33 45.05
N PHE A 89 -13.75 -23.94 43.95
CA PHE A 89 -12.42 -23.34 43.98
C PHE A 89 -12.31 -22.13 43.06
N THR A 90 -11.33 -21.29 43.34
CA THR A 90 -11.02 -20.09 42.56
C THR A 90 -9.52 -20.03 42.30
N ALA A 91 -9.13 -19.66 41.09
CA ALA A 91 -7.73 -19.53 40.69
C ALA A 91 -7.51 -18.30 39.81
N ASN A 92 -6.44 -17.54 40.05
CA ASN A 92 -6.02 -16.49 39.15
C ASN A 92 -5.00 -17.05 38.17
N ILE A 93 -5.30 -16.97 36.87
CA ILE A 93 -4.42 -17.46 35.81
C ILE A 93 -3.87 -16.31 34.99
N TRP A 94 -2.69 -16.54 34.43
CA TRP A 94 -2.06 -15.66 33.46
C TRP A 94 -2.39 -16.12 32.04
N LEU A 95 -2.72 -15.16 31.19
CA LEU A 95 -3.06 -15.34 29.78
C LEU A 95 -2.06 -14.57 28.92
N VAL A 96 -1.73 -15.14 27.75
CA VAL A 96 -0.96 -14.45 26.70
C VAL A 96 -1.92 -13.78 25.71
N GLU A 97 -1.42 -12.78 24.96
CA GLU A 97 -2.18 -12.16 23.86
C GLU A 97 -2.66 -13.22 22.86
N GLY A 98 -3.92 -13.16 22.49
CA GLY A 98 -4.58 -14.11 21.59
C GLY A 98 -5.39 -15.17 22.33
N ASP A 99 -5.58 -16.31 21.67
CA ASP A 99 -6.42 -17.39 22.18
C ASP A 99 -5.65 -18.27 23.17
N ASN A 100 -6.23 -18.48 24.35
CA ASN A 100 -5.67 -19.30 25.42
C ASN A 100 -6.59 -20.50 25.66
N GLU A 101 -6.04 -21.71 25.72
CA GLU A 101 -6.76 -22.88 26.23
C GLU A 101 -6.56 -22.97 27.75
N VAL A 102 -7.65 -23.20 28.47
CA VAL A 102 -7.70 -23.27 29.93
C VAL A 102 -8.42 -24.55 30.35
N TYR A 103 -7.77 -25.34 31.19
CA TYR A 103 -8.37 -26.55 31.76
C TYR A 103 -7.78 -26.86 33.14
N ALA A 104 -8.54 -27.58 33.95
CA ALA A 104 -8.09 -28.08 35.24
C ALA A 104 -7.53 -29.49 35.13
N VAL A 105 -6.49 -29.76 35.90
CA VAL A 105 -5.90 -31.08 36.11
C VAL A 105 -5.81 -31.34 37.61
N GLY A 106 -6.21 -32.52 38.03
CA GLY A 106 -5.94 -32.98 39.39
C GLY A 106 -5.62 -34.47 39.45
N SER A 107 -5.24 -34.92 40.65
CA SER A 107 -4.96 -36.33 40.92
C SER A 107 -5.75 -36.83 42.13
N THR A 108 -6.30 -38.04 42.06
CA THR A 108 -6.89 -38.72 43.22
C THR A 108 -5.77 -39.20 44.17
N PRO A 109 -6.09 -39.53 45.44
CA PRO A 109 -5.11 -40.12 46.37
C PRO A 109 -4.46 -41.41 45.86
N GLU A 110 -5.13 -42.15 44.98
CA GLU A 110 -4.63 -43.36 44.31
C GLU A 110 -3.75 -43.07 43.08
N GLY A 111 -3.50 -41.79 42.77
CA GLY A 111 -2.66 -41.35 41.67
C GLY A 111 -3.35 -41.32 40.29
N ARG A 112 -4.68 -41.41 40.23
CA ARG A 112 -5.44 -41.31 38.95
C ARG A 112 -5.56 -39.85 38.54
N ILE A 113 -5.35 -39.54 37.27
CA ILE A 113 -5.45 -38.17 36.74
C ILE A 113 -6.89 -37.88 36.31
N VAL A 114 -7.39 -36.70 36.68
CA VAL A 114 -8.69 -36.15 36.29
C VAL A 114 -8.48 -34.83 35.57
N ARG A 115 -9.24 -34.60 34.50
CA ARG A 115 -9.20 -33.37 33.69
C ARG A 115 -10.61 -32.81 33.50
N SER A 116 -10.72 -31.50 33.48
CA SER A 116 -11.93 -30.82 32.98
C SER A 116 -11.94 -30.78 31.45
N ASP A 117 -13.05 -30.29 30.91
CA ASP A 117 -13.10 -29.82 29.51
C ASP A 117 -12.17 -28.63 29.28
N ILE A 118 -11.73 -28.47 28.04
CA ILE A 118 -10.91 -27.35 27.58
C ILE A 118 -11.82 -26.16 27.25
N HIS A 119 -11.51 -25.01 27.84
CA HIS A 119 -12.17 -23.75 27.58
C HIS A 119 -11.23 -22.81 26.83
N HIS A 120 -11.80 -21.96 25.96
CA HIS A 120 -11.03 -20.95 25.23
C HIS A 120 -11.33 -19.56 25.79
N ILE A 121 -10.26 -18.83 26.12
CA ILE A 121 -10.32 -17.41 26.51
C ILE A 121 -9.43 -16.61 25.58
N THR A 122 -9.99 -15.63 24.87
CA THR A 122 -9.20 -14.70 24.05
C THR A 122 -8.79 -13.50 24.91
N SER A 123 -7.50 -13.32 25.16
CA SER A 123 -6.97 -12.09 25.77
C SER A 123 -6.56 -11.12 24.66
N ARG A 124 -7.11 -9.90 24.69
CA ARG A 124 -6.72 -8.80 23.79
C ARG A 124 -6.28 -7.62 24.62
N ILE A 125 -4.98 -7.50 24.81
CA ILE A 125 -4.29 -6.45 25.56
C ILE A 125 -3.43 -5.57 24.64
N ILE A 126 -3.16 -5.99 23.41
CA ILE A 126 -2.42 -5.20 22.41
C ILE A 126 -3.37 -4.43 21.51
N GLY A 127 -3.21 -3.10 21.47
CA GLY A 127 -3.98 -2.23 20.58
C GLY A 127 -3.53 -2.29 19.11
N PRO A 128 -4.32 -1.69 18.19
CA PRO A 128 -3.99 -1.69 16.77
C PRO A 128 -2.65 -1.04 16.46
N ARG A 129 -1.82 -1.72 15.66
CA ARG A 129 -0.47 -1.25 15.27
C ARG A 129 -0.46 -0.80 13.83
N VAL A 130 0.22 0.30 13.55
CA VAL A 130 0.42 0.81 12.18
C VAL A 130 1.31 -0.16 11.41
N THR A 131 0.85 -0.58 10.23
CA THR A 131 1.59 -1.44 9.29
C THR A 131 2.09 -0.67 8.07
N ALA A 132 1.39 0.40 7.68
CA ALA A 132 1.79 1.29 6.60
C ALA A 132 1.30 2.71 6.85
N MET A 133 2.06 3.69 6.39
CA MET A 133 1.71 5.11 6.44
C MET A 133 2.22 5.79 5.18
N ASP A 134 1.32 6.50 4.50
CA ASP A 134 1.60 7.14 3.22
C ASP A 134 1.01 8.56 3.17
N ILE A 135 1.70 9.46 2.47
CA ILE A 135 1.33 10.87 2.29
C ILE A 135 1.57 11.23 0.83
N GLY A 136 0.50 11.53 0.08
CA GLY A 136 0.64 11.80 -1.34
C GLY A 136 -0.56 12.51 -1.98
N ASP A 137 -0.41 12.80 -3.27
CA ASP A 137 -1.48 13.34 -4.12
C ASP A 137 -2.57 12.29 -4.38
N VAL A 138 -3.83 12.73 -4.46
CA VAL A 138 -5.08 11.92 -4.54
C VAL A 138 -5.18 11.01 -5.78
N HIS A 139 -4.14 10.90 -6.60
CA HIS A 139 -4.09 10.04 -7.79
C HIS A 139 -3.42 8.67 -7.59
N MET A 140 -3.21 8.24 -6.35
CA MET A 140 -2.79 6.86 -6.12
C MET A 140 -3.92 5.91 -6.52
N ASN A 141 -3.80 5.34 -7.73
CA ASN A 141 -4.40 4.06 -8.06
C ASN A 141 -4.08 3.12 -6.90
N LEU A 142 -5.10 2.76 -6.12
CA LEU A 142 -5.03 1.92 -4.92
C LEU A 142 -4.54 0.48 -5.20
N THR A 143 -3.92 0.22 -6.36
CA THR A 143 -3.63 -1.13 -6.83
C THR A 143 -2.35 -1.70 -6.26
N TRP A 144 -1.39 -0.92 -5.77
CA TRP A 144 -0.17 -1.47 -5.14
C TRP A 144 0.41 -0.50 -4.11
N VAL A 145 -0.18 -0.41 -2.91
CA VAL A 145 0.50 0.26 -1.78
C VAL A 145 1.58 -0.69 -1.27
N ILE A 146 2.82 -0.34 -1.61
CA ILE A 146 4.05 -1.01 -1.20
C ILE A 146 4.23 -0.81 0.31
N TYR A 147 4.72 -1.85 1.00
CA TYR A 147 5.18 -1.80 2.38
C TYR A 147 6.30 -0.76 2.56
N ALA A 148 5.96 0.50 2.87
CA ALA A 148 6.97 1.48 3.25
C ALA A 148 6.40 2.53 4.20
N LEU A 149 7.13 2.77 5.29
CA LEU A 149 7.10 4.06 6.00
C LEU A 149 7.93 5.02 5.14
N ALA A 150 7.32 5.66 4.15
CA ALA A 150 8.05 6.55 3.25
C ALA A 150 8.01 7.98 3.80
N SER A 151 9.13 8.43 4.39
CA SER A 151 9.42 9.86 4.52
C SER A 151 9.70 10.43 3.13
N GLY A 152 9.11 11.58 2.81
CA GLY A 152 9.26 12.14 1.47
C GLY A 152 8.97 13.63 1.39
N THR A 153 9.18 14.16 0.20
CA THR A 153 8.79 15.50 -0.18
C THR A 153 7.46 15.42 -0.93
N VAL A 154 6.49 16.20 -0.47
CA VAL A 154 5.17 16.33 -1.07
C VAL A 154 5.08 17.65 -1.82
N THR A 155 4.67 17.61 -3.07
CA THR A 155 4.63 18.78 -3.97
C THR A 155 3.24 19.42 -4.08
N THR A 156 2.34 19.00 -3.18
CA THR A 156 0.95 19.43 -3.13
C THR A 156 0.63 20.10 -1.79
N PRO A 157 -0.16 21.18 -1.81
CA PRO A 157 -0.63 21.84 -0.59
C PRO A 157 -1.77 21.08 0.12
N GLU A 158 -2.44 20.13 -0.53
CA GLU A 158 -3.53 19.35 0.07
C GLU A 158 -3.23 17.85 0.00
N PRO A 159 -2.23 17.35 0.76
CA PRO A 159 -1.91 15.93 0.75
C PRO A 159 -2.99 15.07 1.39
N LEU A 160 -3.13 13.85 0.88
CA LEU A 160 -3.91 12.80 1.49
C LEU A 160 -3.03 11.96 2.41
N PHE A 161 -3.44 11.79 3.66
CA PHE A 161 -2.78 10.91 4.63
C PHE A 161 -3.52 9.58 4.67
N VAL A 162 -2.81 8.48 4.44
CA VAL A 162 -3.39 7.12 4.50
C VAL A 162 -2.58 6.31 5.51
N THR A 163 -3.27 5.67 6.45
CA THR A 163 -2.62 4.82 7.46
C THR A 163 -3.35 3.49 7.56
N THR A 164 -2.61 2.39 7.48
CA THR A 164 -3.13 1.02 7.62
C THR A 164 -2.71 0.42 8.94
N PHE A 165 -3.62 -0.35 9.55
CA PHE A 165 -3.41 -1.04 10.81
C PHE A 165 -3.45 -2.56 10.63
N ASN A 166 -2.80 -3.29 11.54
CA ASN A 166 -2.77 -4.76 11.52
C ASN A 166 -4.08 -5.42 11.97
N GLN A 167 -5.01 -4.66 12.53
CA GLN A 167 -6.28 -5.15 13.07
C GLN A 167 -7.35 -4.04 13.06
N PRO A 168 -8.64 -4.40 13.22
CA PRO A 168 -9.74 -3.44 13.22
C PRO A 168 -9.64 -2.44 14.37
N PHE A 169 -10.08 -1.20 14.13
CA PHE A 169 -10.21 -0.17 15.16
C PHE A 169 -11.58 0.52 15.14
N VAL A 170 -11.93 1.20 16.24
CA VAL A 170 -13.18 1.97 16.37
C VAL A 170 -12.92 3.47 16.33
N THR A 171 -11.82 3.92 16.93
CA THR A 171 -11.41 5.33 16.91
C THR A 171 -9.93 5.45 16.63
N PHE A 172 -9.49 6.60 16.11
CA PHE A 172 -8.09 6.94 16.00
C PHE A 172 -7.87 8.39 16.43
N SER A 173 -6.65 8.69 16.85
CA SER A 173 -6.18 10.02 17.17
C SER A 173 -4.98 10.32 16.30
N SER A 174 -4.93 11.53 15.77
CA SER A 174 -3.85 11.97 14.92
C SER A 174 -3.47 13.40 15.23
N THR A 175 -2.20 13.71 14.98
CA THR A 175 -1.66 15.06 15.15
C THR A 175 -0.76 15.38 13.97
N LEU A 176 -0.85 16.62 13.49
CA LEU A 176 0.11 17.19 12.56
C LEU A 176 0.82 18.30 13.32
N ALA A 177 2.09 18.10 13.67
CA ALA A 177 2.84 19.05 14.46
C ALA A 177 3.23 20.27 13.61
N ASP A 178 2.40 21.31 13.68
CA ASP A 178 2.61 22.71 13.29
C ASP A 178 1.53 23.53 14.05
N GLU A 179 1.81 24.80 14.40
CA GLU A 179 1.21 25.49 15.55
C GLU A 179 -0.33 25.62 15.55
N ASN A 180 -1.07 25.30 14.48
CA ASN A 180 -2.53 25.39 14.43
C ASN A 180 -3.24 24.41 13.46
N LEU A 181 -2.61 23.30 13.06
CA LEU A 181 -3.21 22.36 12.10
C LEU A 181 -3.95 21.20 12.80
N THR A 182 -5.19 20.94 12.35
CA THR A 182 -5.93 19.74 12.73
C THR A 182 -6.19 18.89 11.50
N LEU A 183 -6.28 17.57 11.69
CA LEU A 183 -6.61 16.65 10.62
C LEU A 183 -8.10 16.32 10.67
N LEU A 184 -8.75 16.37 9.51
CA LEU A 184 -10.11 15.91 9.32
C LEU A 184 -10.05 14.45 8.87
N GLY A 185 -10.45 13.56 9.77
CA GLY A 185 -10.39 12.12 9.56
C GLY A 185 -11.70 11.55 9.02
N MET A 186 -11.60 10.62 8.09
CA MET A 186 -12.67 9.71 7.72
C MET A 186 -12.19 8.28 7.86
N HIS A 187 -13.03 7.45 8.45
CA HIS A 187 -12.84 6.01 8.46
C HIS A 187 -13.43 5.42 7.17
N VAL A 188 -12.61 4.78 6.33
CA VAL A 188 -13.10 4.14 5.10
C VAL A 188 -13.05 2.62 5.27
N PRO A 189 -14.19 1.91 5.15
CA PRO A 189 -14.18 0.46 5.06
C PRO A 189 -13.50 0.04 3.75
N ALA A 190 -12.32 -0.56 3.81
CA ALA A 190 -11.74 -1.20 2.65
C ALA A 190 -12.63 -2.39 2.25
N GLY A 191 -13.00 -2.49 0.97
CA GLY A 191 -13.85 -3.55 0.46
C GLY A 191 -13.28 -4.95 0.72
N ALA A 192 -14.14 -5.85 1.20
CA ALA A 192 -14.00 -7.32 1.19
C ALA A 192 -12.74 -7.97 1.83
N ILE A 193 -12.15 -7.34 2.83
CA ILE A 193 -11.32 -8.01 3.87
C ILE A 193 -11.96 -7.62 5.20
N PRO A 194 -12.04 -8.49 6.23
CA PRO A 194 -12.80 -8.16 7.42
C PRO A 194 -12.27 -6.85 8.01
N SER A 195 -13.14 -5.85 8.06
CA SER A 195 -13.02 -4.67 8.92
C SER A 195 -12.16 -3.48 8.44
N ASN A 196 -12.72 -2.31 8.71
CA ASN A 196 -12.14 -1.04 9.13
C ASN A 196 -10.67 -1.03 9.63
N ILE A 197 -9.69 -1.22 8.75
CA ILE A 197 -8.24 -1.17 9.10
C ILE A 197 -7.48 0.00 8.49
N THR A 198 -8.13 0.89 7.74
CA THR A 198 -7.48 2.05 7.11
C THR A 198 -8.11 3.35 7.59
N ALA A 199 -7.28 4.29 8.03
CA ALA A 199 -7.65 5.66 8.33
C ALA A 199 -7.17 6.58 7.20
N THR A 200 -8.06 7.44 6.70
CA THR A 200 -7.74 8.42 5.68
C THR A 200 -8.02 9.81 6.22
N GLN A 201 -7.09 10.75 6.03
CA GLN A 201 -7.21 12.10 6.58
C GLN A 201 -6.77 13.16 5.58
N LEU A 202 -7.34 14.35 5.75
CA LEU A 202 -6.93 15.56 5.07
C LEU A 202 -6.55 16.61 6.11
N ALA A 203 -5.63 17.49 5.77
CA ALA A 203 -5.42 18.69 6.55
C ALA A 203 -6.68 19.58 6.51
N ASN A 204 -7.03 20.20 7.64
CA ASN A 204 -8.16 21.12 7.73
C ASN A 204 -7.98 22.40 6.89
N GLN A 205 -6.75 22.68 6.46
CA GLN A 205 -6.39 23.77 5.57
C GLN A 205 -5.16 23.39 4.74
N PRO A 206 -4.89 24.10 3.62
CA PRO A 206 -3.73 23.83 2.78
C PRO A 206 -2.41 24.02 3.53
N LEU A 207 -1.49 23.06 3.37
CA LEU A 207 -0.14 23.10 3.92
C LEU A 207 0.74 24.08 3.14
N ARG A 208 1.72 24.66 3.84
CA ARG A 208 2.72 25.56 3.25
C ARG A 208 4.06 24.86 3.13
N ASN A 209 5.00 25.46 2.43
CA ASN A 209 6.36 24.92 2.38
C ASN A 209 6.97 24.87 3.78
N GLY A 210 7.47 23.69 4.16
CA GLY A 210 7.95 23.46 5.51
C GLY A 210 8.11 21.99 5.84
N LYS A 211 8.67 21.73 7.03
CA LYS A 211 8.78 20.40 7.61
C LYS A 211 7.59 20.14 8.52
N TYR A 212 6.99 18.97 8.40
CA TYR A 212 5.87 18.52 9.21
C TYR A 212 6.15 17.16 9.82
N THR A 213 5.59 16.92 11.01
CA THR A 213 5.57 15.60 11.66
C THR A 213 4.12 15.16 11.82
N TYR A 214 3.77 14.05 11.18
CA TYR A 214 2.45 13.43 11.28
C TYR A 214 2.53 12.23 12.21
N CYS A 215 1.66 12.20 13.22
CA CYS A 215 1.55 11.08 14.15
C CYS A 215 0.11 10.55 14.20
N ILE A 216 -0.03 9.24 14.44
CA ILE A 216 -1.33 8.57 14.57
C ILE A 216 -1.25 7.37 15.53
N SER A 217 -2.34 7.15 16.26
CA SER A 217 -2.62 5.94 17.03
C SER A 217 -4.10 5.55 16.88
N ALA A 218 -4.43 4.28 17.11
CA ALA A 218 -5.82 3.80 17.01
C ALA A 218 -6.22 2.98 18.23
N THR A 219 -7.52 2.94 18.50
CA THR A 219 -8.14 2.24 19.61
C THR A 219 -9.18 1.24 19.11
N ASP A 220 -9.09 -0.01 19.53
CA ASP A 220 -10.01 -1.09 19.14
C ASP A 220 -11.38 -1.01 19.85
N SER A 221 -12.26 -1.98 19.58
CA SER A 221 -13.60 -2.06 20.19
C SER A 221 -13.60 -2.45 21.67
N LEU A 222 -12.49 -2.96 22.18
CA LEU A 222 -12.28 -3.28 23.60
C LEU A 222 -11.63 -2.11 24.35
N GLY A 223 -11.24 -1.06 23.64
CA GLY A 223 -10.60 0.13 24.19
C GLY A 223 -9.07 0.05 24.28
N ASN A 224 -8.43 -0.94 23.65
CA ASN A 224 -6.97 -1.01 23.59
C ASN A 224 -6.44 0.00 22.58
N THR A 225 -5.62 0.94 23.05
CA THR A 225 -4.94 1.92 22.21
C THR A 225 -3.55 1.42 21.86
N GLY A 226 -3.22 1.39 20.57
CA GLY A 226 -1.88 1.04 20.11
C GLY A 226 -0.88 2.19 20.25
N ASP A 227 0.40 1.87 20.11
CA ASP A 227 1.48 2.85 20.17
C ASP A 227 1.34 3.92 19.09
N GLN A 228 1.65 5.16 19.43
CA GLN A 228 1.69 6.26 18.48
C GLN A 228 2.86 6.08 17.51
N THR A 229 2.57 6.11 16.22
CA THR A 229 3.56 6.07 15.14
C THR A 229 3.65 7.43 14.48
N CYS A 230 4.86 7.94 14.26
CA CYS A 230 5.11 9.24 13.64
C CYS A 230 6.02 9.13 12.42
N ILE A 231 5.78 9.98 11.43
CA ILE A 231 6.67 10.20 10.28
C ILE A 231 6.91 11.69 10.05
N ASP A 232 8.12 12.00 9.60
CA ASP A 232 8.49 13.34 9.14
C ASP A 232 8.35 13.41 7.62
N PHE A 233 7.85 14.54 7.12
CA PHE A 233 7.78 14.83 5.69
C PHE A 233 8.02 16.32 5.43
N TRP A 234 8.35 16.63 4.18
CA TRP A 234 8.52 18.00 3.70
C TRP A 234 7.43 18.36 2.72
N VAL A 235 6.93 19.57 2.80
CA VAL A 235 6.08 20.17 1.78
C VAL A 235 6.95 21.12 0.96
N GLU A 236 7.08 20.86 -0.33
CA GLU A 236 7.82 21.69 -1.28
C GLU A 236 6.97 21.95 -2.52
N ILE A 237 6.11 22.94 -2.40
CA ILE A 237 5.23 23.42 -3.46
C ILE A 237 6.01 24.40 -4.33
N GLY A 238 6.13 24.04 -5.61
CA GLY A 238 6.66 24.90 -6.65
C GLY A 238 5.56 25.66 -7.40
N PRO A 239 5.92 26.63 -8.25
CA PRO A 239 4.96 27.29 -9.13
C PRO A 239 4.34 26.31 -10.15
N PRO A 240 3.13 26.60 -10.67
CA PRO A 240 2.50 25.78 -11.71
C PRO A 240 3.41 25.67 -12.93
N ARG A 241 3.60 24.45 -13.44
CA ARG A 241 4.37 24.22 -14.67
C ARG A 241 3.49 24.51 -15.87
N ILE A 242 4.02 25.21 -16.87
CA ILE A 242 3.28 25.64 -18.06
C ILE A 242 3.87 24.95 -19.29
N ALA A 243 3.02 24.32 -20.10
CA ALA A 243 3.37 23.75 -21.39
C ALA A 243 2.52 24.39 -22.50
N LEU A 244 3.11 24.64 -23.67
CA LEU A 244 2.36 25.08 -24.85
C LEU A 244 1.78 23.86 -25.57
N LEU A 245 0.46 23.84 -25.74
CA LEU A 245 -0.25 22.81 -26.51
C LEU A 245 -0.52 23.25 -27.94
N SER A 246 -0.87 24.53 -28.14
CA SER A 246 -1.18 25.08 -29.45
C SER A 246 -0.71 26.53 -29.56
N PRO A 247 -0.11 26.96 -30.68
CA PRO A 247 0.31 26.11 -31.80
C PRO A 247 1.41 25.12 -31.37
N HIS A 248 1.39 23.91 -31.94
CA HIS A 248 2.41 22.91 -31.65
C HIS A 248 3.79 23.45 -32.02
N LEU A 249 4.77 23.29 -31.13
CA LEU A 249 6.13 23.86 -31.27
C LEU A 249 6.19 25.39 -31.45
N GLY A 250 5.09 26.11 -31.23
CA GLY A 250 5.04 27.56 -31.46
C GLY A 250 4.78 27.96 -32.91
N VAL A 251 4.46 27.02 -33.81
CA VAL A 251 4.29 27.30 -35.26
C VAL A 251 2.88 26.96 -35.75
N SER A 252 2.21 27.92 -36.40
CA SER A 252 0.87 27.72 -36.98
C SER A 252 0.89 27.76 -38.51
N PRO A 253 0.15 26.87 -39.21
CA PRO A 253 -0.02 26.94 -40.66
C PRO A 253 -0.93 28.09 -41.13
N ASN A 254 -1.65 28.71 -40.18
CA ASN A 254 -2.60 29.78 -40.44
C ASN A 254 -2.13 31.08 -39.79
N ALA A 255 -2.37 32.23 -40.42
CA ALA A 255 -2.08 33.54 -39.85
C ALA A 255 -2.95 33.87 -38.61
N THR A 256 -4.10 33.20 -38.47
CA THR A 256 -4.94 33.25 -37.27
C THR A 256 -5.07 31.87 -36.65
N PHE A 257 -4.82 31.78 -35.35
CA PHE A 257 -4.79 30.52 -34.61
C PHE A 257 -5.09 30.74 -33.13
N ASN A 258 -5.36 29.63 -32.44
CA ASN A 258 -5.57 29.64 -31.00
C ASN A 258 -4.22 29.40 -30.31
N ILE A 259 -3.97 30.17 -29.26
CA ILE A 259 -2.89 29.87 -28.32
C ILE A 259 -3.51 29.11 -27.16
N ILE A 260 -3.03 27.91 -26.87
CA ILE A 260 -3.49 27.07 -25.76
C ILE A 260 -2.27 26.61 -24.99
N VAL A 261 -2.27 26.87 -23.68
CA VAL A 261 -1.29 26.35 -22.73
C VAL A 261 -1.99 25.46 -21.72
N GLU A 262 -1.25 24.49 -21.19
CA GLU A 262 -1.70 23.62 -20.10
C GLU A 262 -0.84 23.83 -18.87
N THR A 263 -1.48 23.72 -17.70
CA THR A 263 -0.82 23.72 -16.41
C THR A 263 -0.89 22.36 -15.72
N ASP A 264 0.09 22.04 -14.86
CA ASP A 264 0.10 20.79 -14.08
C ASP A 264 -0.97 20.76 -12.97
N ARG A 265 -1.55 21.91 -12.64
CA ARG A 265 -2.60 22.09 -11.63
C ARG A 265 -3.46 23.30 -11.97
N GLN A 266 -4.66 23.35 -11.42
CA GLN A 266 -5.58 24.45 -11.65
C GLN A 266 -4.97 25.81 -11.28
N ALA A 267 -4.89 26.70 -12.26
CA ALA A 267 -4.33 28.04 -12.10
C ALA A 267 -5.13 29.11 -12.87
N ALA A 268 -4.88 30.37 -12.57
CA ALA A 268 -5.27 31.50 -13.40
C ALA A 268 -4.04 31.95 -14.19
N CYS A 269 -4.14 32.05 -15.51
CA CYS A 269 -3.02 32.40 -16.37
C CYS A 269 -3.22 33.77 -17.02
N ARG A 270 -2.12 34.52 -17.09
CA ARG A 270 -2.00 35.80 -17.76
C ARG A 270 -0.85 35.72 -18.76
N TYR A 271 -0.90 36.60 -19.75
CA TYR A 271 0.14 36.67 -20.74
C TYR A 271 0.49 38.10 -21.11
N ASN A 272 1.68 38.26 -21.68
CA ASN A 272 2.10 39.47 -22.34
C ASN A 272 2.89 39.13 -23.61
N LEU A 273 2.86 40.05 -24.56
CA LEU A 273 3.54 39.89 -25.85
C LEU A 273 4.85 40.66 -25.82
N ASN A 274 5.92 40.02 -26.28
CA ASN A 274 7.28 40.55 -26.46
C ASN A 274 7.99 41.07 -25.19
N THR A 275 7.33 41.11 -24.04
CA THR A 275 7.90 41.62 -22.80
C THR A 275 7.60 40.68 -21.64
N ASN A 276 8.65 40.19 -20.97
CA ASN A 276 8.52 39.44 -19.74
C ASN A 276 8.08 40.39 -18.61
N MET A 277 6.94 40.09 -17.99
CA MET A 277 6.40 40.84 -16.87
C MET A 277 6.02 39.87 -15.76
N THR A 278 6.00 40.36 -14.52
CA THR A 278 5.43 39.59 -13.42
C THR A 278 3.92 39.44 -13.61
N TYR A 279 3.33 38.41 -13.01
CA TYR A 279 1.90 38.11 -13.14
C TYR A 279 0.97 39.30 -12.89
N ASP A 280 1.26 40.13 -11.88
CA ASP A 280 0.42 41.29 -11.52
C ASP A 280 0.51 42.43 -12.54
N LEU A 281 1.60 42.50 -13.30
CA LEU A 281 1.83 43.51 -14.34
C LEU A 281 1.40 43.03 -15.74
N MET A 282 1.20 41.73 -15.93
CA MET A 282 0.68 41.20 -17.19
C MET A 282 -0.74 41.70 -17.43
N VAL A 283 -0.92 42.35 -18.59
CA VAL A 283 -2.16 43.07 -18.95
C VAL A 283 -3.26 42.12 -19.42
N TYR A 284 -2.90 41.05 -20.10
CA TYR A 284 -3.86 40.17 -20.77
C TYR A 284 -4.13 38.90 -19.96
N ASN A 285 -5.41 38.56 -19.78
CA ASN A 285 -5.81 37.31 -19.16
C ASN A 285 -6.02 36.23 -20.23
N MET A 286 -5.66 34.99 -19.91
CA MET A 286 -6.04 33.83 -20.71
C MET A 286 -7.39 33.28 -20.22
N THR A 287 -8.24 32.86 -21.14
CA THR A 287 -9.53 32.24 -20.81
C THR A 287 -9.36 30.76 -20.50
N ALA A 288 -10.09 30.23 -19.51
CA ALA A 288 -10.12 28.78 -19.29
C ALA A 288 -10.82 28.08 -20.46
N VAL A 289 -10.15 27.09 -21.06
CA VAL A 289 -10.68 26.31 -22.20
C VAL A 289 -11.27 24.97 -21.72
N GLY A 290 -10.73 24.43 -20.62
CA GLY A 290 -11.23 23.21 -19.97
C GLY A 290 -10.14 22.56 -19.12
N GLY A 291 -10.50 21.96 -17.98
CA GLY A 291 -9.51 21.38 -17.05
C GLY A 291 -8.43 22.40 -16.64
N ASN A 292 -7.16 22.05 -16.86
CA ASN A 292 -6.00 22.90 -16.61
C ASN A 292 -5.51 23.67 -17.86
N MET A 293 -6.33 23.73 -18.91
CA MET A 293 -5.99 24.42 -20.16
C MET A 293 -6.49 25.87 -20.17
N HIS A 294 -5.64 26.76 -20.67
CA HIS A 294 -5.87 28.18 -20.78
C HIS A 294 -5.55 28.63 -22.19
N GLY A 295 -6.39 29.48 -22.78
CA GLY A 295 -6.23 29.86 -24.16
C GLY A 295 -6.68 31.27 -24.50
N VAL A 296 -6.20 31.70 -25.67
CA VAL A 296 -6.61 32.92 -26.35
C VAL A 296 -7.03 32.50 -27.76
N MET A 297 -8.28 32.80 -28.12
CA MET A 297 -8.89 32.27 -29.33
C MET A 297 -8.77 33.24 -30.49
N GLY A 298 -8.56 32.72 -31.70
CA GLY A 298 -8.61 33.49 -32.96
C GLY A 298 -7.58 34.62 -33.03
N THR A 299 -6.40 34.43 -32.43
CA THR A 299 -5.33 35.42 -32.42
C THR A 299 -4.49 35.37 -33.69
N GLY A 300 -3.83 36.47 -34.07
CA GLY A 300 -2.77 36.48 -35.07
C GLY A 300 -1.57 37.23 -34.52
N PHE A 301 -0.60 36.51 -33.97
CA PHE A 301 0.58 37.09 -33.34
C PHE A 301 1.85 36.38 -33.79
N THR A 302 2.92 37.16 -33.95
CA THR A 302 4.26 36.64 -34.18
C THR A 302 5.21 37.37 -33.25
N GLY A 303 6.04 36.62 -32.54
CA GLY A 303 6.98 37.14 -31.55
C GLY A 303 7.04 36.28 -30.30
N GLN A 304 7.49 36.87 -29.20
CA GLN A 304 7.65 36.14 -27.94
C GLN A 304 6.37 36.23 -27.11
N LEU A 305 5.82 35.10 -26.73
CA LEU A 305 4.73 34.98 -25.78
C LEU A 305 5.31 34.70 -24.39
N TYR A 306 5.00 35.55 -23.41
CA TYR A 306 5.31 35.29 -22.00
C TYR A 306 4.02 34.96 -21.26
N VAL A 307 3.98 33.80 -20.59
CA VAL A 307 2.83 33.35 -19.81
C VAL A 307 3.23 33.19 -18.34
N SER A 308 2.46 33.79 -17.45
CA SER A 308 2.57 33.57 -16.01
C SER A 308 1.27 33.03 -15.48
N CYS A 309 1.33 31.98 -14.66
CA CYS A 309 0.14 31.40 -14.04
C CYS A 309 0.28 31.47 -12.53
N ARG A 310 -0.84 31.72 -11.85
CA ARG A 310 -0.95 31.76 -10.39
C ARG A 310 -2.00 30.76 -9.95
N ASP A 311 -1.63 29.82 -9.10
CA ASP A 311 -2.60 28.87 -8.55
C ASP A 311 -3.46 29.51 -7.45
N ARG A 312 -4.43 28.74 -6.94
CA ARG A 312 -5.32 29.17 -5.85
C ARG A 312 -4.58 29.43 -4.52
N TYR A 313 -3.31 29.02 -4.41
CA TYR A 313 -2.48 29.18 -3.22
C TYR A 313 -1.43 30.30 -3.39
N ASN A 314 -1.50 31.05 -4.48
CA ASN A 314 -0.60 32.15 -4.86
C ASN A 314 0.82 31.74 -5.29
N TYR A 315 1.10 30.45 -5.54
CA TYR A 315 2.35 30.07 -6.20
C TYR A 315 2.27 30.52 -7.66
N THR A 316 3.27 31.29 -8.08
CA THR A 316 3.23 32.02 -9.35
C THR A 316 4.42 31.60 -10.22
N THR A 317 4.14 31.10 -11.42
CA THR A 317 5.15 30.91 -12.45
C THR A 317 5.56 32.26 -13.00
N ASN A 318 6.87 32.50 -13.17
CA ASN A 318 7.37 33.78 -13.65
C ASN A 318 7.79 33.67 -15.14
N GLY A 319 6.87 34.03 -16.04
CA GLY A 319 7.18 34.32 -17.43
C GLY A 319 7.70 33.13 -18.25
N ALA A 320 6.95 32.03 -18.32
CA ALA A 320 7.21 30.97 -19.29
C ALA A 320 7.21 31.55 -20.70
N ARG A 321 8.32 31.38 -21.42
CA ARG A 321 8.54 31.98 -22.75
C ARG A 321 8.28 30.95 -23.83
N PHE A 322 7.51 31.34 -24.82
CA PHE A 322 7.29 30.61 -26.06
C PHE A 322 7.53 31.54 -27.25
N ASP A 323 8.26 31.08 -28.25
CA ASP A 323 8.44 31.83 -29.49
C ASP A 323 7.32 31.38 -30.46
N ILE A 324 6.49 32.32 -30.89
CA ILE A 324 5.30 32.07 -31.70
C ILE A 324 5.48 32.66 -33.09
N ILE A 325 5.29 31.85 -34.11
CA ILE A 325 5.30 32.25 -35.52
C ILE A 325 4.15 31.57 -36.28
N TYR A 326 3.86 32.07 -37.47
CA TYR A 326 3.06 31.34 -38.44
C TYR A 326 3.89 31.11 -39.70
N ASP A 327 3.64 29.98 -40.34
CA ASP A 327 4.24 29.62 -41.60
C ASP A 327 3.15 29.08 -42.52
N THR A 328 2.82 29.83 -43.57
CA THR A 328 1.80 29.42 -44.55
C THR A 328 2.40 28.67 -45.73
N GLU A 329 3.73 28.59 -45.82
CA GLU A 329 4.41 27.90 -46.89
C GLU A 329 4.59 26.43 -46.52
N SER A 330 4.42 25.56 -47.52
CA SER A 330 4.68 24.14 -47.33
C SER A 330 6.12 23.84 -47.74
N PRO A 331 6.84 23.01 -46.97
CA PRO A 331 8.21 22.66 -47.31
C PRO A 331 8.27 21.88 -48.62
N VAL A 332 9.25 22.22 -49.45
CA VAL A 332 9.50 21.57 -50.74
C VAL A 332 10.80 20.79 -50.68
N ILE A 333 10.78 19.53 -51.12
CA ILE A 333 12.00 18.75 -51.35
C ILE A 333 12.71 19.31 -52.58
N GLN A 334 13.88 19.92 -52.36
CA GLN A 334 14.73 20.48 -53.42
C GLN A 334 15.62 19.39 -54.03
N GLU A 335 16.16 18.51 -53.20
CA GLU A 335 17.00 17.39 -53.63
C GLU A 335 16.67 16.15 -52.79
N ALA A 336 16.63 14.99 -53.44
CA ALA A 336 16.56 13.69 -52.76
C ALA A 336 17.33 12.67 -53.59
N TYR A 337 18.41 12.11 -53.04
CA TYR A 337 19.24 11.12 -53.73
C TYR A 337 19.99 10.22 -52.76
N ALA A 338 20.50 9.10 -53.28
CA ALA A 338 21.40 8.20 -52.55
C ALA A 338 22.85 8.42 -53.00
N ARG A 339 23.80 8.40 -52.07
CA ARG A 339 25.24 8.53 -52.34
C ARG A 339 26.04 7.37 -51.71
N PRO A 340 26.70 6.53 -52.53
CA PRO A 340 26.65 6.49 -53.99
C PRO A 340 25.27 6.04 -54.52
N ALA A 341 24.88 6.56 -55.68
CA ALA A 341 23.60 6.22 -56.32
C ALA A 341 23.56 4.76 -56.82
N LEU A 342 24.71 4.27 -57.30
CA LEU A 342 24.90 2.86 -57.63
C LEU A 342 25.75 2.21 -56.55
N VAL A 343 25.13 1.33 -55.75
CA VAL A 343 25.83 0.55 -54.73
C VAL A 343 26.32 -0.75 -55.36
N ALA A 344 27.53 -0.70 -55.91
CA ALA A 344 28.23 -1.89 -56.40
C ALA A 344 29.17 -2.44 -55.33
N ARG A 345 29.38 -3.76 -55.35
CA ARG A 345 30.20 -4.50 -54.38
C ARG A 345 31.60 -3.84 -54.21
N PRO A 346 31.92 -3.23 -53.06
CA PRO A 346 33.26 -2.74 -52.77
C PRO A 346 34.16 -3.87 -52.27
N THR A 347 35.47 -3.63 -52.23
CA THR A 347 36.52 -4.52 -51.70
C THR A 347 36.40 -4.89 -50.21
N ASP A 348 35.41 -4.35 -49.48
CA ASP A 348 35.21 -4.48 -48.01
C ASP A 348 33.88 -5.17 -47.63
N ASP A 349 33.26 -5.92 -48.55
CA ASP A 349 32.09 -6.82 -48.35
C ASP A 349 30.80 -6.22 -47.72
N GLN A 350 30.73 -4.90 -47.46
CA GLN A 350 29.50 -4.22 -47.03
C GLN A 350 28.94 -3.27 -48.08
N LEU A 351 27.70 -3.56 -48.54
CA LEU A 351 26.92 -2.65 -49.37
C LEU A 351 26.33 -1.54 -48.48
N GLN A 352 26.72 -0.30 -48.75
CA GLN A 352 26.28 0.89 -48.00
C GLN A 352 25.97 2.05 -48.95
N THR A 353 24.96 2.84 -48.61
CA THR A 353 24.69 4.14 -49.24
C THR A 353 24.18 5.12 -48.19
N THR A 354 24.23 6.41 -48.50
CA THR A 354 23.68 7.46 -47.65
C THR A 354 22.51 8.11 -48.38
N LEU A 355 21.33 8.08 -47.78
CA LEU A 355 20.19 8.87 -48.25
C LEU A 355 20.44 10.32 -47.86
N VAL A 356 20.29 11.24 -48.81
CA VAL A 356 20.43 12.68 -48.62
C VAL A 356 19.17 13.34 -49.13
N VAL A 357 18.54 14.16 -48.27
CA VAL A 357 17.37 14.98 -48.61
C VAL A 357 17.65 16.42 -48.24
N ARG A 358 17.31 17.37 -49.12
CA ARG A 358 17.37 18.81 -48.87
C ARG A 358 16.01 19.44 -49.10
N THR A 359 15.63 20.34 -48.20
CA THR A 359 14.33 21.02 -48.22
C THR A 359 14.49 22.52 -48.30
N SER A 360 13.42 23.21 -48.72
CA SER A 360 13.37 24.68 -48.84
C SER A 360 13.51 25.42 -47.51
N GLU A 361 13.22 24.74 -46.41
CA GLU A 361 13.23 25.24 -45.04
C GLU A 361 13.61 24.12 -44.07
N PRO A 362 13.96 24.41 -42.80
CA PRO A 362 14.25 23.38 -41.82
C PRO A 362 13.04 22.47 -41.58
N THR A 363 13.19 21.17 -41.85
CA THR A 363 12.11 20.19 -41.68
C THR A 363 12.57 18.89 -41.02
N VAL A 364 11.61 18.09 -40.59
CA VAL A 364 11.81 16.67 -40.24
C VAL A 364 11.38 15.82 -41.43
N CYS A 365 12.29 14.95 -41.86
CA CYS A 365 12.04 13.99 -42.92
C CYS A 365 11.89 12.58 -42.35
N ARG A 366 11.03 11.78 -42.97
CA ARG A 366 10.89 10.34 -42.74
C ARG A 366 11.08 9.62 -44.06
N TYR A 367 11.39 8.33 -43.99
CA TYR A 367 11.54 7.50 -45.18
C TYR A 367 10.97 6.10 -44.93
N SER A 368 10.64 5.41 -46.03
CA SER A 368 10.15 4.04 -46.02
C SER A 368 10.58 3.36 -47.32
N ALA A 369 10.59 2.03 -47.33
CA ALA A 369 10.81 1.26 -48.55
C ALA A 369 9.60 1.30 -49.50
N THR A 370 8.41 1.67 -49.01
CA THR A 370 7.17 1.81 -49.78
C THR A 370 6.66 3.25 -49.74
N THR A 371 5.86 3.61 -50.74
CA THR A 371 5.15 4.89 -50.75
C THR A 371 4.09 4.88 -49.65
N GLU A 372 4.29 5.70 -48.64
CA GLU A 372 3.43 5.85 -47.47
C GLU A 372 3.25 7.33 -47.15
N ASP A 373 2.18 7.68 -46.44
CA ASP A 373 2.04 9.00 -45.84
C ASP A 373 3.09 9.22 -44.74
N PHE A 374 3.43 10.48 -44.45
CA PHE A 374 4.49 10.84 -43.49
C PHE A 374 4.40 10.08 -42.15
N LEU A 375 3.22 10.00 -41.53
CA LEU A 375 3.02 9.31 -40.24
C LEU A 375 3.14 7.78 -40.33
N ARG A 376 3.05 7.22 -41.53
CA ARG A 376 3.12 5.78 -41.82
C ARG A 376 4.51 5.33 -42.29
N MET A 377 5.41 6.27 -42.57
CA MET A 377 6.80 5.95 -42.91
C MET A 377 7.52 5.40 -41.68
N ASN A 378 8.01 4.16 -41.75
CA ASN A 378 8.52 3.45 -40.58
C ASN A 378 9.84 4.01 -40.03
N ASP A 379 10.64 4.69 -40.86
CA ASP A 379 11.99 5.12 -40.51
C ASP A 379 12.14 6.65 -40.48
N THR A 380 13.08 7.12 -39.65
CA THR A 380 13.44 8.54 -39.48
C THR A 380 14.91 8.76 -39.80
N PHE A 381 15.25 9.95 -40.29
CA PHE A 381 16.64 10.34 -40.46
C PHE A 381 17.32 10.52 -39.08
N ALA A 382 18.60 10.17 -38.99
CA ALA A 382 19.35 10.21 -37.74
C ALA A 382 19.30 11.60 -37.09
N GLY A 383 18.94 11.61 -35.80
CA GLY A 383 18.91 12.82 -34.99
C GLY A 383 17.70 13.73 -35.24
N GLN A 384 16.71 13.30 -36.04
CA GLN A 384 15.47 14.04 -36.24
C GLN A 384 14.34 13.51 -35.35
N ASP A 385 13.58 14.45 -34.76
CA ASP A 385 12.43 14.19 -33.90
C ASP A 385 11.29 15.17 -34.25
N TYR A 386 10.15 14.62 -34.62
CA TYR A 386 8.97 15.38 -35.02
C TYR A 386 8.44 16.30 -33.91
N ASP A 387 8.60 15.91 -32.64
CA ASP A 387 8.11 16.67 -31.48
C ASP A 387 9.14 17.67 -30.94
N SER A 388 10.26 17.89 -31.67
CA SER A 388 11.32 18.81 -31.25
C SER A 388 11.82 19.67 -32.42
N ALA A 389 11.35 20.92 -32.47
CA ALA A 389 11.76 21.93 -33.45
C ALA A 389 13.28 22.08 -33.58
N SER A 390 14.04 21.84 -32.51
CA SER A 390 15.50 21.91 -32.51
C SER A 390 16.20 20.90 -33.42
N THR A 391 15.49 19.85 -33.84
CA THR A 391 16.02 18.77 -34.70
C THR A 391 15.69 18.95 -36.19
N PHE A 392 14.96 20.02 -36.53
CA PHE A 392 14.57 20.34 -37.90
C PHE A 392 15.80 20.84 -38.65
N ALA A 393 16.01 20.36 -39.88
CA ALA A 393 17.21 20.63 -40.64
C ALA A 393 16.91 20.93 -42.11
N LEU A 394 17.74 21.76 -42.75
CA LEU A 394 17.69 22.03 -44.20
C LEU A 394 18.20 20.84 -45.03
N ALA A 395 18.96 19.96 -44.40
CA ALA A 395 19.50 18.76 -45.03
C ALA A 395 19.51 17.62 -44.01
N SER A 396 19.00 16.46 -44.42
CA SER A 396 18.95 15.24 -43.60
C SER A 396 19.73 14.14 -44.30
N GLU A 397 20.58 13.45 -43.54
CA GLU A 397 21.41 12.36 -44.04
C GLU A 397 21.21 11.09 -43.20
N GLN A 398 21.08 9.94 -43.87
CA GLN A 398 20.93 8.66 -43.20
C GLN A 398 21.80 7.60 -43.88
N VAL A 399 22.70 6.98 -43.10
CA VAL A 399 23.53 5.88 -43.58
C VAL A 399 22.73 4.58 -43.55
N MET A 400 22.56 3.98 -44.72
CA MET A 400 21.93 2.67 -44.91
C MET A 400 23.01 1.60 -44.98
N ARG A 401 23.00 0.68 -44.01
CA ARG A 401 23.92 -0.46 -43.92
C ARG A 401 23.19 -1.78 -44.13
N GLY A 402 23.94 -2.82 -44.51
CA GLY A 402 23.39 -4.18 -44.60
C GLY A 402 22.42 -4.38 -45.77
N LEU A 403 22.56 -3.61 -46.85
CA LEU A 403 21.78 -3.79 -48.07
C LEU A 403 22.04 -5.20 -48.62
N GLN A 404 21.01 -6.05 -48.69
CA GLN A 404 21.16 -7.40 -49.20
C GLN A 404 21.05 -7.42 -50.73
N ASN A 405 21.90 -8.20 -51.38
CA ASN A 405 21.75 -8.51 -52.80
C ASN A 405 20.42 -9.23 -53.02
N LEU A 406 19.45 -8.55 -53.64
CA LEU A 406 18.42 -9.25 -54.40
C LEU A 406 19.13 -9.87 -55.61
N ARG A 407 19.58 -11.12 -55.48
CA ARG A 407 19.97 -11.91 -56.64
C ARG A 407 18.72 -12.05 -57.51
N HIS A 408 18.67 -11.29 -58.60
CA HIS A 408 17.95 -11.72 -59.78
C HIS A 408 18.68 -12.99 -60.24
N TYR A 409 18.08 -14.15 -60.00
CA TYR A 409 18.45 -15.36 -60.72
C TYR A 409 17.89 -15.18 -62.13
N ASP A 410 18.78 -15.06 -63.11
CA ASP A 410 18.47 -15.23 -64.53
C ASP A 410 17.82 -16.61 -64.80
#